data_AF-A0A062G594-F1
#
_entry.id   AF-A0A062G594-F1
#
_cell.length_a   1.000
_cell.length_b   1.000
_cell.length_c   1.000
_cell.angle_alpha   90.00
_cell.angle_beta   90.00
_cell.angle_gamma   90.00
#
_symmetry.space_group_name_H-M   'P 1'
#
loop_
_entity.id
_entity.type
_entity.pdbx_description
1 polymer ?
#
loop_
_entity_poly.entity_id
_entity_poly.type
_entity_poly.pdbx_seq_one_letter_code
_entity_poly.pdbx_strand_id
1 'polypeptide(L)'
;MLGENHHFLKKFSISDAAIAYKKPRSTILKYIKSGDFELDYNKLIEYSQLVRKFGELTYPIQDEREQQIKKLKDEVMHLKKQLNFFKYTSISNKNRLLIFKPDLT
;
A
#
# COMPACT_ATOMS: atom_id res chain seq x y z
N MET A 1 2.77 -0.86 -22.26
CA MET A 1 3.73 -0.91 -21.15
C MET A 1 4.34 0.46 -21.04
N LEU A 2 3.96 1.23 -20.02
CA LEU A 2 4.60 2.47 -19.54
C LEU A 2 3.73 2.90 -18.35
N GLY A 3 4.07 2.40 -17.16
CA GLY A 3 3.52 2.96 -15.94
C GLY A 3 4.18 4.31 -15.77
N GLU A 4 3.44 5.39 -16.03
CA GLU A 4 3.90 6.73 -15.74
C GLU A 4 4.15 6.83 -14.24
N ASN A 5 5.41 6.71 -13.87
CA ASN A 5 5.89 6.93 -12.52
C ASN A 5 5.72 8.42 -12.22
N HIS A 6 4.54 8.80 -11.72
CA HIS A 6 4.25 10.14 -11.21
C HIS A 6 5.03 10.40 -9.90
N HIS A 7 6.35 10.22 -9.90
CA HIS A 7 7.23 10.57 -8.79
C HIS A 7 7.44 12.09 -8.68
N PHE A 8 7.10 12.86 -9.71
CA PHE A 8 7.21 14.32 -9.74
C PHE A 8 6.41 15.02 -8.63
N LEU A 9 5.36 14.41 -8.09
CA LEU A 9 4.58 14.95 -6.96
C LEU A 9 4.92 14.30 -5.61
N LYS A 10 5.89 13.38 -5.56
CA LYS A 10 6.20 12.64 -4.34
C LYS A 10 6.99 13.54 -3.38
N LYS A 11 6.51 13.63 -2.15
CA LYS A 11 7.21 14.30 -1.05
C LYS A 11 7.65 13.27 -0.03
N PHE A 12 8.80 13.51 0.58
CA PHE A 12 9.45 12.56 1.47
C PHE A 12 9.64 13.17 2.85
N SER A 13 9.32 12.41 3.90
CA SER A 13 9.85 12.75 5.21
C SER A 13 11.37 12.53 5.23
N ILE A 14 12.07 13.08 6.22
CA ILE A 14 13.50 12.83 6.42
C ILE A 14 13.79 11.33 6.53
N SER A 15 12.88 10.59 7.16
CA SER A 15 12.93 9.14 7.32
C SER A 15 12.81 8.42 5.99
N ASP A 16 11.80 8.78 5.19
CA ASP A 16 11.54 8.13 3.92
C ASP A 16 12.66 8.42 2.92
N ALA A 17 13.18 9.66 2.91
CA ALA A 17 14.33 10.02 2.08
C ALA A 17 15.58 9.22 2.47
N ALA A 18 15.84 9.05 3.77
CA ALA A 18 16.95 8.24 4.26
C ALA A 18 16.84 6.77 3.81
N ILE A 19 15.64 6.19 3.92
CA ILE A 19 15.37 4.81 3.50
C ILE A 19 15.50 4.67 1.97
N ALA A 20 14.82 5.53 1.22
CA ALA A 20 14.77 5.46 -0.25
C ALA A 20 16.15 5.58 -0.88
N TYR A 21 16.99 6.49 -0.39
CA TYR A 21 18.32 6.74 -0.92
C TYR A 21 19.44 5.99 -0.19
N LYS A 22 19.09 5.12 0.77
CA LYS A 22 20.04 4.37 1.59
C LYS A 22 21.11 5.27 2.22
N LYS A 23 20.68 6.43 2.73
CA LYS A 23 21.53 7.41 3.42
C LYS A 23 21.16 7.48 4.90
N PRO A 24 22.12 7.75 5.80
CA PRO A 24 21.80 8.05 7.19
C PRO A 24 20.89 9.28 7.30
N ARG A 25 19.96 9.29 8.26
CA ARG A 25 19.11 10.47 8.54
C ARG A 25 19.94 11.74 8.81
N SER A 26 21.11 11.60 9.44
CA SER A 26 22.05 12.71 9.69
C SER A 26 22.56 13.36 8.40
N THR A 27 22.71 12.57 7.32
CA THR A 27 23.11 13.10 6.01
C THR A 27 22.00 13.95 5.41
N ILE A 28 20.74 13.49 5.48
CA ILE A 28 19.58 14.27 5.02
C ILE A 28 19.47 15.58 5.82
N LEU A 29 19.59 15.51 7.16
CA LEU A 29 19.59 16.68 8.03
C LEU A 29 20.74 17.65 7.74
N LYS A 30 21.93 17.16 7.37
CA LYS A 30 23.05 18.01 6.97
C LYS A 30 22.68 18.83 5.74
N TYR A 31 22.08 18.21 4.73
CA TYR A 31 21.66 18.92 3.52
C TYR A 31 20.54 19.93 3.77
N ILE A 32 19.62 19.65 4.71
CA ILE A 32 18.65 20.66 5.17
C ILE A 32 19.36 21.84 5.82
N LYS A 33 20.32 21.59 6.73
CA LYS A 33 21.08 22.66 7.42
C LYS A 33 21.94 23.48 6.46
N SER A 34 22.45 22.86 5.40
CA SER A 34 23.25 23.51 4.36
C SER A 34 22.41 24.28 3.33
N GLY A 35 21.07 24.18 3.37
CA GLY A 35 20.18 24.80 2.39
C GLY A 35 20.08 24.05 1.06
N ASP A 36 20.65 22.85 0.97
CA ASP A 36 20.55 22.00 -0.22
C ASP A 36 19.15 21.36 -0.35
N PHE A 37 18.48 21.13 0.79
CA PHE A 37 17.08 20.68 0.84
C PHE A 37 16.21 21.69 1.57
N GLU A 38 15.13 22.08 0.91
CA GLU A 38 14.09 22.92 1.51
C GLU A 38 12.93 22.04 1.95
N LEU A 39 12.43 22.33 3.14
CA LEU A 39 11.27 21.67 3.70
C LEU A 39 10.01 22.49 3.41
N ASP A 40 8.95 21.81 3.00
CA ASP A 40 7.63 22.44 2.90
C ASP A 40 6.99 22.67 4.28
N TYR A 41 5.77 23.22 4.28
CA TYR A 41 5.00 23.48 5.51
C TYR A 41 4.82 22.22 6.39
N ASN A 42 4.78 21.04 5.77
CA ASN A 42 4.61 19.75 6.45
C ASN A 42 5.95 19.10 6.83
N LYS A 43 7.07 19.82 6.71
CA LYS A 43 8.43 19.31 6.94
C LYS A 43 8.81 18.16 6.00
N LEU A 44 8.34 18.20 4.75
CA LEU A 44 8.65 17.22 3.73
C LEU A 44 9.61 17.81 2.68
N ILE A 45 10.47 16.95 2.14
CA ILE A 45 11.41 17.25 1.08
C ILE A 45 10.76 16.87 -0.26
N GLU A 46 10.81 17.76 -1.24
CA GLU A 46 10.36 17.43 -2.59
C GLU A 46 11.28 16.40 -3.27
N TYR A 47 10.69 15.45 -4.00
CA TYR A 47 11.44 14.43 -4.73
C TYR A 47 12.45 15.03 -5.71
N SER A 48 12.10 16.13 -6.39
CA SER A 48 12.98 16.82 -7.34
C SER A 48 14.32 17.23 -6.71
N GLN A 49 14.31 17.67 -5.44
CA GLN A 49 15.52 18.04 -4.71
C GLN A 49 16.40 16.81 -4.43
N LEU A 50 15.77 15.71 -4.03
CA LEU A 50 16.46 14.44 -3.79
C LEU A 50 17.08 13.89 -5.08
N VAL A 51 16.37 13.97 -6.20
CA VAL A 51 16.88 13.56 -7.51
C VAL A 51 18.09 14.40 -7.92
N ARG A 52 18.02 15.73 -7.76
CA ARG A 52 19.16 16.61 -8.05
C ARG A 52 20.40 16.27 -7.23
N LYS A 53 20.23 15.81 -5.99
CA LYS A 53 21.35 15.55 -5.07
C LYS A 53 21.89 14.12 -5.14
N PHE A 54 21.02 13.14 -5.35
CA PHE A 54 21.33 11.72 -5.22
C PHE A 54 21.04 10.89 -6.47
N GLY A 55 20.46 11.49 -7.52
CA GLY A 55 20.02 10.81 -8.73
C GLY A 55 18.60 10.25 -8.63
N GLU A 56 18.08 9.70 -9.73
CA GLU A 56 16.77 9.05 -9.73
C GLU A 56 16.78 7.75 -8.92
N LEU A 57 15.67 7.43 -8.28
CA LEU A 57 15.50 6.14 -7.63
C LEU A 57 15.39 5.04 -8.69
N THR A 58 16.39 4.16 -8.72
CA THR A 58 16.45 3.02 -9.64
C THR A 58 15.49 1.89 -9.29
N TYR A 59 14.90 1.92 -8.10
CA TYR A 59 13.92 0.92 -7.65
C TYR A 59 12.63 1.62 -7.23
N PRO A 60 11.45 1.06 -7.58
CA PRO A 60 10.23 1.47 -6.91
C PRO A 60 10.46 1.22 -5.43
N ILE A 61 10.37 2.27 -4.61
CA ILE A 61 10.42 2.14 -3.16
C ILE A 61 9.33 1.12 -2.82
N GLN A 62 9.75 -0.07 -2.39
CA GLN A 62 8.82 -1.06 -1.87
C GLN A 62 8.25 -0.46 -0.60
N ASP A 63 7.08 0.16 -0.72
CA ASP A 63 6.35 0.65 0.42
C ASP A 63 5.84 -0.60 1.14
N GLU A 64 6.49 -0.97 2.25
CA GLU A 64 6.04 -2.07 3.10
C GLU A 64 4.56 -1.91 3.45
N ARG A 65 4.05 -0.68 3.52
CA ARG A 65 2.62 -0.42 3.70
C ARG A 65 1.79 -0.82 2.49
N GLU A 66 2.26 -0.60 1.26
CA GLU A 66 1.55 -1.08 0.06
C GLU A 66 1.49 -2.61 0.02
N GLN A 67 2.57 -3.30 0.42
CA GLN A 67 2.57 -4.76 0.53
C GLN A 67 1.59 -5.24 1.60
N GLN A 68 1.56 -4.57 2.75
CA GLN A 68 0.66 -4.90 3.85
C GLN A 68 -0.80 -4.62 3.47
N ILE A 69 -1.08 -3.51 2.79
CA ILE A 69 -2.39 -3.18 2.22
C ILE A 69 -2.80 -4.23 1.20
N LYS A 70 -1.89 -4.67 0.32
CA LYS A 70 -2.18 -5.73 -0.66
C LYS A 70 -2.55 -7.03 0.03
N LYS A 71 -1.78 -7.45 1.04
CA LYS A 71 -2.05 -8.67 1.81
C LYS A 71 -3.43 -8.63 2.48
N LEU A 72 -3.76 -7.50 3.12
CA LEU A 72 -5.07 -7.28 3.73
C LEU A 72 -6.21 -7.31 2.70
N LYS A 73 -6.02 -6.71 1.53
CA LYS A 73 -7.01 -6.77 0.43
C LYS A 73 -7.26 -8.19 -0.04
N ASP A 74 -6.19 -8.97 -0.22
CA ASP A 74 -6.27 -10.36 -0.67
C ASP A 74 -7.02 -11.23 0.38
N GLU A 75 -6.76 -11.00 1.67
CA GLU A 75 -7.46 -11.69 2.77
C GLU A 75 -8.95 -11.32 2.85
N VAL A 76 -9.30 -10.04 2.75
CA VAL A 76 -10.70 -9.59 2.71
C VAL A 76 -11.45 -10.22 1.53
N MET A 77 -10.80 -10.30 0.36
CA MET A 77 -11.38 -10.93 -0.82
C MET A 77 -11.63 -12.43 -0.60
N HIS A 78 -10.68 -13.12 0.04
CA HIS A 78 -10.80 -14.53 0.37
C HIS A 78 -11.97 -14.79 1.34
N LEU A 79 -12.06 -14.00 2.42
CA LEU A 79 -13.15 -14.09 3.40
C LEU A 79 -14.51 -13.82 2.76
N LYS A 80 -14.61 -12.82 1.87
CA LYS A 80 -15.84 -12.53 1.12
C LYS A 80 -16.28 -13.72 0.26
N LYS A 81 -15.32 -14.41 -0.38
CA LYS A 81 -15.59 -15.62 -1.16
C LYS A 81 -16.10 -16.77 -0.28
N GLN A 82 -15.47 -16.99 0.87
CA GLN A 82 -15.93 -18.01 1.84
C GLN A 82 -17.34 -17.71 2.36
N LEU A 83 -17.62 -16.46 2.72
CA LEU A 83 -18.94 -16.05 3.20
C LEU A 83 -20.02 -16.27 2.14
N ASN A 84 -19.73 -15.92 0.88
CA ASN A 84 -20.65 -16.16 -0.22
C ASN A 84 -20.93 -17.65 -0.40
N PHE A 85 -19.88 -18.48 -0.41
CA PHE A 85 -20.03 -19.93 -0.48
C PHE A 85 -20.94 -20.45 0.64
N PHE A 86 -20.71 -20.02 1.89
CA PHE A 86 -21.50 -20.46 3.04
C PHE A 86 -22.97 -20.04 2.95
N LYS A 87 -23.25 -18.83 2.46
CA LYS A 87 -24.62 -18.34 2.25
C LYS A 87 -25.36 -19.20 1.24
N TYR A 88 -24.77 -19.45 0.07
CA TYR A 88 -25.45 -20.20 -0.99
C TYR A 88 -25.61 -21.69 -0.67
N THR A 89 -24.64 -22.32 -0.01
CA THR A 89 -24.76 -23.72 0.44
C THR A 89 -25.77 -23.87 1.58
N SER A 90 -25.83 -22.93 2.52
CA SER A 90 -26.82 -22.94 3.61
C SER A 90 -28.25 -22.76 3.09
N ILE A 91 -28.45 -21.87 2.11
CA ILE A 91 -29.77 -21.66 1.47
C ILE A 91 -30.17 -22.90 0.65
N SER A 92 -29.24 -23.49 -0.11
CA SER A 92 -29.47 -24.72 -0.86
C SER A 92 -29.91 -25.88 0.05
N ASN A 93 -29.25 -26.08 1.20
CA ASN A 93 -29.63 -27.11 2.16
C ASN A 93 -30.98 -26.85 2.83
N LYS A 94 -31.29 -25.59 3.19
CA LYS A 94 -32.62 -25.25 3.75
C LYS A 94 -33.75 -25.54 2.76
N ASN A 95 -33.56 -25.18 1.49
CA ASN A 95 -34.57 -25.45 0.45
C ASN A 95 -34.75 -26.96 0.23
N ARG A 96 -33.67 -27.75 0.30
CA ARG A 96 -33.74 -29.22 0.20
C ARG A 96 -34.50 -29.87 1.37
N LEU A 97 -34.36 -29.36 2.59
CA LEU A 97 -35.10 -29.82 3.77
C LEU A 97 -36.60 -29.47 3.73
N LEU A 98 -36.97 -28.34 3.12
CA LEU A 98 -38.38 -27.96 2.95
C LEU A 98 -39.12 -28.86 1.95
N ILE A 99 -38.42 -29.42 0.97
CA ILE A 99 -38.99 -30.31 -0.06
C ILE A 99 -39.13 -31.76 0.47
N PHE A 100 -38.34 -32.15 1.49
CA PHE A 100 -38.34 -33.48 2.10
C PHE A 100 -39.04 -33.51 3.46
N LYS A 101 -40.26 -32.97 3.55
CA LYS A 101 -41.17 -33.34 4.65
C LYS A 101 -42.02 -34.52 4.20
N PRO A 102 -41.71 -35.77 4.61
CA PRO A 102 -42.66 -36.86 4.38
C PRO A 102 -43.91 -36.56 5.20
N ASP A 103 -45.07 -36.55 4.54
CA ASP A 103 -46.36 -36.45 5.21
C ASP A 103 -46.50 -37.64 6.17
N LEU A 104 -46.30 -37.40 7.46
CA LEU A 104 -46.63 -38.33 8.52
C LEU A 104 -48.16 -38.38 8.64
N THR A 105 -48.73 -39.42 8.05
CA THR A 105 -50.12 -39.85 8.23
C THR A 105 -50.22 -40.78 9.43
#